data_AF-A0A6V6Z0C8-F1
#
_entry.id   AF-A0A6V6Z0C8-F1
#
_cell.length_a   1.000
_cell.length_b   1.000
_cell.length_c   1.000
_cell.angle_alpha   90.00
_cell.angle_beta   90.00
_cell.angle_gamma   90.00
#
_symmetry.space_group_name_H-M   'P 1'
#
loop_
_entity.id
_entity.type
_entity.pdbx_description
1 polymer ?
#
loop_
_entity_poly.entity_id
_entity_poly.type
_entity_poly.pdbx_seq_one_letter_code
_entity_poly.pdbx_strand_id
1 'polypeptide(L)'
;MEKIIQENRLDSLSKSSSKLVLTSSILFGLYSFYLLIEILDFLALLHSKEPDYSATYNIVHVAYFIVEMVVCLGLGLWIGMLYLCKRKNPIALTSIFTSVTIFRIVIVYYLYHYSDTVYHSVPYIYKLANPLSNFFRFSFIYIQILLTAITAITNLRAISVHRKTQHTSK
;
A
#
# COMPACT_ATOMS: atom_id res chain seq x y z
N MET A 1 -12.05 31.44 -22.55
CA MET A 1 -12.81 30.82 -21.44
C MET A 1 -12.42 29.36 -21.23
N GLU A 2 -12.37 28.54 -22.29
CA GLU A 2 -12.01 27.11 -22.20
C GLU A 2 -10.61 26.85 -21.62
N LYS A 3 -9.60 27.64 -21.99
CA LYS A 3 -8.23 27.53 -21.46
C LYS A 3 -8.15 27.70 -19.93
N ILE A 4 -8.84 28.71 -19.39
CA ILE A 4 -8.91 28.97 -17.93
C ILE A 4 -9.55 27.78 -17.20
N ILE A 5 -10.58 27.17 -17.79
CA ILE A 5 -11.24 25.99 -17.25
C ILE A 5 -10.27 24.79 -17.21
N GLN A 6 -9.48 24.57 -18.26
CA GLN A 6 -8.49 23.48 -18.29
C GLN A 6 -7.34 23.69 -17.31
N GLU A 7 -6.86 24.93 -17.14
CA GLU A 7 -5.81 25.27 -16.17
C GLU A 7 -6.27 25.04 -14.72
N ASN A 8 -7.46 25.54 -14.36
CA ASN A 8 -8.07 25.29 -13.04
C ASN A 8 -8.25 23.79 -12.77
N ARG A 9 -8.64 23.03 -13.79
CA ARG A 9 -8.78 21.56 -13.69
C ARG A 9 -7.43 20.89 -13.46
N LEU A 10 -6.39 21.27 -14.18
CA LEU A 10 -5.04 20.70 -14.01
C LEU A 10 -4.49 20.97 -12.60
N ASP A 11 -4.69 22.17 -12.08
CA ASP A 11 -4.28 22.53 -10.71
C ASP A 11 -5.02 21.72 -9.65
N SER A 12 -6.33 21.51 -9.83
CA SER A 12 -7.14 20.66 -8.95
C SER A 12 -6.64 19.21 -8.93
N LEU A 13 -6.32 18.65 -10.10
CA LEU A 13 -5.81 17.28 -10.25
C LEU A 13 -4.40 17.14 -9.65
N SER A 14 -3.55 18.15 -9.82
CA SER A 14 -2.20 18.19 -9.24
C SER A 14 -2.25 18.20 -7.70
N LYS A 15 -3.11 19.06 -7.12
CA LYS A 15 -3.33 19.09 -5.65
C LYS A 15 -3.89 17.77 -5.13
N SER A 16 -4.85 17.17 -5.84
CA SER A 16 -5.42 15.87 -5.48
C SER A 16 -4.38 14.75 -5.55
N SER A 17 -3.61 14.69 -6.64
CA SER A 17 -2.51 13.73 -6.81
C SER A 17 -1.49 13.86 -5.68
N SER A 18 -1.05 15.08 -5.35
CA SER A 18 -0.08 15.30 -4.27
C SER A 18 -0.59 14.79 -2.91
N LYS A 19 -1.87 15.02 -2.59
CA LYS A 19 -2.50 14.47 -1.38
C LYS A 19 -2.53 12.94 -1.40
N LEU A 20 -2.92 12.34 -2.52
CA LEU A 20 -3.00 10.89 -2.67
C LEU A 20 -1.63 10.20 -2.54
N VAL A 21 -0.57 10.83 -3.07
CA VAL A 21 0.82 10.35 -2.91
C VAL A 21 1.20 10.34 -1.42
N LEU A 22 0.93 11.44 -0.70
CA LEU A 22 1.19 11.51 0.75
C LEU A 22 0.39 10.47 1.53
N THR A 23 -0.92 10.37 1.27
CA THR A 23 -1.78 9.39 1.93
C THR A 23 -1.29 7.96 1.66
N SER A 24 -0.81 7.67 0.44
CA SER A 24 -0.24 6.37 0.10
C SER A 24 1.01 6.09 0.93
N SER A 25 1.94 7.04 1.03
CA SER A 25 3.13 6.90 1.87
C SER A 25 2.79 6.58 3.33
N ILE A 26 1.85 7.35 3.91
CA ILE A 26 1.39 7.16 5.30
C ILE A 26 0.76 5.78 5.48
N LEU A 27 -0.10 5.36 4.56
CA LEU A 27 -0.81 4.08 4.65
C LEU A 27 0.14 2.88 4.60
N PHE A 28 1.15 2.93 3.73
CA PHE A 28 2.20 1.91 3.67
C PHE A 28 3.04 1.88 4.95
N GLY A 29 3.40 3.04 5.49
CA GLY A 29 4.13 3.16 6.76
C GLY A 29 3.33 2.64 7.97
N LEU A 30 2.05 3.02 8.08
CA LEU A 30 1.16 2.56 9.16
C LEU A 30 0.98 1.04 9.13
N TYR A 31 0.82 0.46 7.94
CA TYR A 31 0.71 -0.99 7.81
C TYR A 31 1.99 -1.70 8.20
N SER A 32 3.15 -1.17 7.80
CA SER A 32 4.44 -1.70 8.26
C SER A 32 4.57 -1.63 9.77
N PHE A 33 4.14 -0.54 10.41
CA PHE A 33 4.19 -0.42 11.86
C PHE A 33 3.26 -1.43 12.55
N TYR A 34 2.07 -1.64 11.99
CA TYR A 34 1.16 -2.69 12.46
C TYR A 34 1.79 -4.09 12.35
N LEU A 35 2.44 -4.43 11.24
CA LEU A 35 3.14 -5.71 11.09
C LEU A 35 4.30 -5.85 12.09
N LEU A 36 5.01 -4.77 12.40
CA LEU A 36 6.06 -4.78 13.43
C LEU A 36 5.49 -5.17 14.80
N ILE A 37 4.34 -4.61 15.19
CA ILE A 37 3.68 -4.96 16.46
C ILE A 37 3.34 -6.46 16.48
N GLU A 38 2.79 -6.99 15.39
CA GLU A 38 2.45 -8.41 15.28
C GLU A 38 3.69 -9.32 15.38
N ILE A 39 4.82 -8.91 14.81
CA ILE A 39 6.09 -9.64 14.92
C ILE A 39 6.62 -9.61 16.36
N LEU A 40 6.57 -8.45 17.03
CA LEU A 40 7.00 -8.32 18.43
C LEU A 40 6.13 -9.15 19.38
N ASP A 41 4.82 -9.16 19.16
CA ASP A 41 3.87 -9.98 19.93
C ASP A 41 4.18 -11.48 19.77
N PHE A 42 4.47 -11.92 18.54
CA PHE A 42 4.92 -13.28 18.29
C PHE A 42 6.24 -13.63 18.99
N LEU A 43 7.24 -12.75 18.90
CA LEU A 43 8.53 -12.96 19.54
C LEU A 43 8.42 -13.02 21.07
N ALA A 44 7.52 -12.23 21.68
CA ALA A 44 7.24 -12.28 23.10
C ALA A 44 6.64 -13.65 23.51
N LEU A 45 5.70 -14.17 22.72
CA LEU A 45 5.08 -15.49 22.96
C LEU A 45 6.08 -16.66 22.84
N LEU A 46 7.16 -16.51 22.07
CA LEU A 46 8.25 -17.50 22.05
C LEU A 46 9.08 -17.50 23.34
N HIS A 47 9.18 -16.35 24.01
CA HIS A 47 10.06 -16.17 25.18
C HIS A 47 9.36 -16.51 26.50
N SER A 48 8.07 -16.18 26.63
CA SER A 48 7.24 -16.50 27.79
C SER A 48 6.08 -17.38 27.34
N LYS A 49 6.30 -18.70 27.35
CA LYS A 49 5.25 -19.66 27.04
C LYS A 49 4.26 -19.68 28.22
N GLU A 50 3.25 -18.82 28.17
CA GLU A 50 2.15 -18.87 29.13
C GLU A 50 1.56 -20.29 29.09
N PRO A 51 1.33 -20.94 30.26
CA PRO A 51 0.64 -22.21 30.29
C PRO A 51 -0.71 -22.02 29.60
N ASP A 52 -1.03 -22.92 28.66
CA ASP A 52 -2.21 -22.88 27.78
C ASP A 52 -2.10 -22.04 26.48
N TYR A 53 -0.99 -21.35 26.24
CA TYR A 53 -0.74 -20.66 24.97
C TYR A 53 0.27 -21.42 24.09
N SER A 54 -0.14 -21.67 22.84
CA SER A 54 0.74 -22.21 21.81
C SER A 54 0.80 -21.23 20.63
N ALA A 55 2.01 -21.01 20.11
CA ALA A 55 2.24 -20.11 18.98
C ALA A 55 1.44 -20.61 17.77
N THR A 56 0.54 -19.77 17.25
CA THR A 56 -0.34 -20.17 16.14
C THR A 56 0.33 -20.09 14.78
N TYR A 57 1.39 -19.29 14.70
CA TYR A 57 2.23 -19.18 13.53
C TYR A 57 3.51 -19.97 13.78
N ASN A 58 3.99 -20.70 12.78
CA ASN A 58 5.38 -21.16 12.79
C ASN A 58 6.30 -19.99 12.39
N ILE A 59 7.60 -20.23 12.51
CA ILE A 59 8.63 -19.25 12.13
C ILE A 59 8.53 -18.78 10.67
N VAL A 60 7.94 -19.58 9.77
CA VAL A 60 7.78 -19.27 8.34
C VAL A 60 6.78 -18.15 8.12
N HIS A 61 5.63 -18.16 8.80
CA HIS A 61 4.65 -17.07 8.70
C HIS A 61 5.20 -15.74 9.22
N VAL A 62 6.00 -15.79 10.28
CA VAL A 62 6.63 -14.59 10.86
C VAL A 62 7.71 -14.05 9.92
N ALA A 63 8.47 -14.94 9.26
CA ALA A 63 9.38 -14.53 8.20
C ALA A 63 8.63 -13.81 7.05
N TYR A 64 7.44 -14.29 6.67
CA TYR A 64 6.61 -13.58 5.69
C TYR A 64 6.16 -12.20 6.18
N PHE A 65 5.70 -12.07 7.44
CA PHE A 65 5.33 -10.76 7.99
C PHE A 65 6.53 -9.81 8.04
N ILE A 66 7.73 -10.30 8.35
CA ILE A 66 8.97 -9.50 8.31
C ILE A 66 9.25 -9.01 6.89
N VAL A 67 9.15 -9.89 5.89
CA VAL A 67 9.36 -9.51 4.48
C VAL A 67 8.33 -8.48 4.04
N GLU A 68 7.05 -8.70 4.35
CA GLU A 68 5.98 -7.77 3.98
C GLU A 68 6.15 -6.42 4.69
N MET A 69 6.52 -6.43 5.98
CA MET A 69 6.84 -5.22 6.74
C MET A 69 7.94 -4.42 6.05
N VAL A 70 9.07 -5.05 5.71
CA VAL A 70 10.20 -4.39 5.06
C VAL A 70 9.81 -3.81 3.70
N VAL A 71 9.05 -4.57 2.90
CA VAL A 71 8.54 -4.11 1.60
C VAL A 71 7.62 -2.90 1.78
N CYS A 72 6.68 -2.96 2.73
CA CYS A 72 5.76 -1.87 2.98
C CYS A 72 6.45 -0.62 3.54
N LEU A 73 7.45 -0.79 4.42
CA LEU A 73 8.27 0.32 4.92
C LEU A 73 9.05 0.96 3.78
N GLY A 74 9.73 0.14 2.96
CA GLY A 74 10.52 0.61 1.82
C GLY A 74 9.67 1.38 0.81
N LEU A 75 8.50 0.86 0.45
CA LEU A 75 7.54 1.55 -0.41
C LEU A 75 7.00 2.84 0.23
N GLY A 76 6.65 2.81 1.52
CA GLY A 76 6.18 3.98 2.26
C GLY A 76 7.20 5.11 2.26
N LEU A 77 8.46 4.81 2.57
CA LEU A 77 9.57 5.76 2.54
C LEU A 77 9.85 6.27 1.13
N TRP A 78 9.90 5.38 0.13
CA TRP A 78 10.16 5.76 -1.25
C TRP A 78 9.06 6.68 -1.82
N ILE A 79 7.79 6.36 -1.58
CA ILE A 79 6.67 7.23 -1.97
C ILE A 79 6.72 8.56 -1.21
N GLY A 80 7.09 8.53 0.07
CA GLY A 80 7.31 9.74 0.88
C GLY A 80 8.38 10.65 0.27
N MET A 81 9.49 10.07 -0.20
CA MET A 81 10.51 10.84 -0.93
C MET A 81 9.97 11.44 -2.23
N LEU A 82 9.14 10.73 -3.00
CA LEU A 82 8.51 11.27 -4.21
C LEU A 82 7.65 12.51 -3.89
N TYR A 83 6.95 12.48 -2.76
CA TYR A 83 6.20 13.63 -2.25
C TYR A 83 7.11 14.80 -1.85
N LEU A 84 8.15 14.53 -1.05
CA LEU A 84 9.09 15.55 -0.56
C LEU A 84 9.87 16.22 -1.69
N CYS A 85 10.31 15.45 -2.69
CA CYS A 85 10.98 15.98 -3.88
C CYS A 85 10.04 16.75 -4.83
N LYS A 86 8.75 16.88 -4.49
CA LYS A 86 7.72 17.56 -5.29
C LYS A 86 7.74 17.11 -6.76
N ARG A 87 7.93 15.81 -7.02
CA ARG A 87 8.07 15.31 -8.40
C ARG A 87 6.75 15.53 -9.15
N LYS A 88 6.73 16.49 -10.08
CA LYS A 88 5.49 16.91 -10.79
C LYS A 88 5.23 16.19 -12.11
N ASN A 89 6.11 15.29 -12.56
CA ASN A 89 5.93 14.63 -13.86
C ASN A 89 4.80 13.59 -13.76
N PRO A 90 3.61 13.85 -14.36
CA PRO A 90 2.45 13.00 -14.19
C PRO A 90 2.63 11.64 -14.90
N ILE A 91 3.41 11.58 -15.98
CA ILE A 91 3.71 10.34 -16.71
C ILE A 91 4.54 9.39 -15.82
N ALA A 92 5.59 9.93 -15.19
CA ALA A 92 6.43 9.15 -14.29
C ALA A 92 5.63 8.66 -13.08
N LEU A 93 4.79 9.53 -12.48
CA LEU A 93 3.93 9.15 -11.36
C LEU A 93 2.91 8.08 -11.75
N THR A 94 2.25 8.19 -12.91
CA THR A 94 1.34 7.13 -13.38
C THR A 94 2.07 5.79 -13.51
N SER A 95 3.24 5.76 -14.17
CA SER A 95 4.02 4.53 -14.33
C SER A 95 4.42 3.90 -13.00
N ILE A 96 4.88 4.72 -12.05
CA ILE A 96 5.29 4.28 -10.71
C ILE A 96 4.09 3.67 -9.98
N PHE A 97 2.99 4.41 -9.86
CA PHE A 97 1.85 3.96 -9.08
C PHE A 97 1.15 2.75 -9.71
N THR A 98 1.07 2.67 -11.05
CA THR A 98 0.60 1.46 -11.74
C THR A 98 1.48 0.26 -11.43
N SER A 99 2.81 0.42 -11.44
CA SER A 99 3.74 -0.67 -11.11
C SER A 99 3.57 -1.13 -9.66
N VAL A 100 3.42 -0.20 -8.72
CA VAL A 100 3.17 -0.51 -7.30
C VAL A 100 1.84 -1.25 -7.13
N THR A 101 0.77 -0.82 -7.82
CA THR A 101 -0.53 -1.50 -7.76
C THR A 101 -0.44 -2.93 -8.28
N ILE A 102 0.17 -3.15 -9.45
CA ILE A 102 0.35 -4.50 -10.03
C ILE A 102 1.17 -5.37 -9.09
N PHE A 103 2.31 -4.86 -8.62
CA PHE A 103 3.17 -5.56 -7.68
C PHE A 103 2.42 -5.97 -6.41
N ARG A 104 1.61 -5.09 -5.83
CA ARG A 104 0.80 -5.44 -4.64
C ARG A 104 -0.27 -6.47 -4.95
N ILE A 105 -0.97 -6.38 -6.08
CA ILE A 105 -1.95 -7.41 -6.48
C ILE A 105 -1.27 -8.79 -6.59
N VAL A 106 -0.10 -8.85 -7.25
CA VAL A 106 0.65 -10.10 -7.44
C VAL A 106 1.13 -10.67 -6.11
N ILE A 107 1.75 -9.86 -5.25
CA ILE A 107 2.22 -10.32 -3.94
C ILE A 107 1.06 -10.80 -3.08
N VAL A 108 -0.06 -10.06 -3.05
CA VAL A 108 -1.22 -10.42 -2.22
C VAL A 108 -1.86 -11.70 -2.73
N TYR A 109 -1.98 -11.87 -4.05
CA TYR A 109 -2.44 -13.12 -4.63
C TYR A 109 -1.50 -14.28 -4.25
N TYR A 110 -0.19 -14.09 -4.38
CA TYR A 110 0.80 -15.12 -4.05
C TYR A 110 0.78 -15.52 -2.57
N LEU A 111 0.80 -14.54 -1.66
CA LEU A 111 0.91 -14.77 -0.21
C LEU A 111 -0.40 -15.24 0.44
N TYR A 112 -1.55 -14.87 -0.11
CA TYR A 112 -2.84 -15.14 0.54
C TYR A 112 -3.74 -16.12 -0.21
N HIS A 113 -3.53 -16.32 -1.53
CA HIS A 113 -4.45 -17.13 -2.36
C HIS A 113 -3.78 -18.30 -3.10
N TYR A 114 -2.47 -18.26 -3.35
CA TYR A 114 -1.78 -19.27 -4.18
C TYR A 114 -0.91 -20.27 -3.41
N SER A 115 -0.22 -19.85 -2.35
CA SER A 115 0.68 -20.75 -1.59
C SER A 115 -0.09 -21.86 -0.86
N ASP A 116 0.25 -23.14 -1.05
CA ASP A 116 -0.38 -24.36 -0.48
C ASP A 116 -0.99 -24.24 0.92
N THR A 117 -2.04 -25.00 1.26
CA THR A 117 -2.80 -24.95 2.56
C THR A 117 -1.97 -25.15 3.82
N VAL A 118 -0.75 -25.64 3.71
CA VAL A 118 0.24 -25.73 4.80
C VAL A 118 1.02 -24.42 5.00
N TYR A 119 1.12 -23.59 3.95
CA TYR A 119 1.80 -22.29 3.92
C TYR A 119 0.84 -21.10 3.72
N HIS A 120 -0.43 -21.36 3.41
CA HIS A 120 -1.48 -20.36 3.41
C HIS A 120 -1.43 -19.63 4.74
N SER A 121 -1.47 -18.29 4.70
CA SER A 121 -1.93 -17.52 5.84
C SER A 121 -3.42 -17.80 6.02
N VAL A 122 -3.76 -19.02 6.44
CA VAL A 122 -5.11 -19.29 6.94
C VAL A 122 -5.21 -18.45 8.21
N PRO A 123 -6.25 -17.61 8.37
CA PRO A 123 -6.38 -16.64 9.46
C PRO A 123 -6.72 -17.34 10.80
N TYR A 124 -6.15 -18.51 11.06
CA TYR A 124 -6.31 -19.21 12.32
C TYR A 124 -5.22 -18.75 13.26
N ILE A 125 -5.66 -17.98 14.26
CA ILE A 125 -4.96 -17.68 15.51
C ILE A 125 -5.69 -18.53 16.58
N TYR A 126 -5.03 -19.43 17.30
CA TYR A 126 -5.59 -20.19 18.42
C TYR A 126 -5.46 -19.35 19.68
N LYS A 127 -6.29 -18.31 19.66
CA LYS A 127 -6.80 -17.45 20.71
C LYS A 127 -7.88 -16.71 19.94
N LEU A 128 -9.18 -17.00 20.18
CA LEU A 128 -10.35 -16.45 19.45
C LEU A 128 -9.93 -15.33 18.50
N ALA A 129 -9.59 -15.70 17.26
CA ALA A 129 -8.69 -14.91 16.41
C ALA A 129 -8.98 -13.44 16.56
N ASN A 130 -8.04 -12.63 17.10
CA ASN A 130 -8.30 -11.23 17.41
C ASN A 130 -8.91 -10.60 16.16
N PRO A 131 -10.24 -10.39 16.09
CA PRO A 131 -10.93 -10.14 14.82
C PRO A 131 -10.39 -8.86 14.17
N LEU A 132 -9.86 -8.00 15.04
CA LEU A 132 -9.13 -6.79 14.75
C LEU A 132 -7.87 -7.00 13.89
N SER A 133 -7.04 -8.02 14.16
CA SER A 133 -5.81 -8.30 13.41
C SER A 133 -6.12 -8.74 11.97
N ASN A 134 -7.04 -9.71 11.82
CA ASN A 134 -7.54 -10.11 10.49
C ASN A 134 -8.21 -8.95 9.75
N PHE A 135 -9.04 -8.18 10.45
CA PHE A 135 -9.67 -6.99 9.88
C PHE A 135 -8.64 -5.98 9.38
N PHE A 136 -7.59 -5.71 10.15
CA PHE A 136 -6.53 -4.77 9.76
C PHE A 136 -5.73 -5.27 8.56
N ARG A 137 -5.37 -6.56 8.51
CA ARG A 137 -4.65 -7.14 7.37
C ARG A 137 -5.47 -7.02 6.09
N PHE A 138 -6.70 -7.52 6.09
CA PHE A 138 -7.57 -7.43 4.92
C PHE A 138 -7.77 -5.96 4.53
N SER A 139 -8.19 -5.11 5.46
CA SER A 139 -8.50 -3.70 5.17
C SER A 139 -7.29 -2.94 4.63
N PHE A 140 -6.15 -2.96 5.31
CA PHE A 140 -4.99 -2.18 4.88
C PHE A 140 -4.44 -2.62 3.53
N ILE A 141 -4.41 -3.93 3.26
CA ILE A 141 -3.95 -4.46 1.98
C ILE A 141 -4.82 -3.94 0.83
N TYR A 142 -6.15 -4.12 0.92
CA TYR A 142 -7.04 -3.69 -0.16
C TYR A 142 -7.11 -2.17 -0.28
N ILE A 143 -7.04 -1.43 0.82
CA ILE A 143 -6.99 0.05 0.79
C ILE A 143 -5.70 0.52 0.12
N GLN A 144 -4.55 -0.13 0.33
CA GLN A 144 -3.29 0.21 -0.36
C GLN A 144 -3.40 0.02 -1.88
N ILE A 145 -3.97 -1.10 -2.32
CA ILE A 145 -4.20 -1.37 -3.75
C ILE A 145 -5.14 -0.31 -4.33
N LEU A 146 -6.26 -0.05 -3.66
CA LEU A 146 -7.25 0.94 -4.11
C LEU A 146 -6.63 2.34 -4.21
N LEU A 147 -5.91 2.78 -3.19
CA LEU A 147 -5.36 4.13 -3.13
C LEU A 147 -4.25 4.34 -4.17
N THR A 148 -3.40 3.35 -4.40
CA THR A 148 -2.37 3.40 -5.45
C THR A 148 -3.00 3.42 -6.84
N ALA A 149 -4.07 2.65 -7.06
CA ALA A 149 -4.83 2.68 -8.31
C ALA A 149 -5.50 4.05 -8.56
N ILE A 150 -6.16 4.62 -7.55
CA ILE A 150 -6.77 5.96 -7.64
C ILE A 150 -5.70 7.02 -7.94
N THR A 151 -4.52 6.90 -7.33
CA THR A 151 -3.38 7.80 -7.60
C THR A 151 -2.94 7.69 -9.06
N ALA A 152 -2.77 6.47 -9.59
CA ALA A 152 -2.41 6.27 -10.99
C ALA A 152 -3.45 6.87 -11.95
N ILE A 153 -4.75 6.61 -11.71
CA ILE A 153 -5.87 7.13 -12.51
C ILE A 153 -5.92 8.67 -12.47
N THR A 154 -5.71 9.27 -11.30
CA THR A 154 -5.71 10.74 -11.15
C THR A 154 -4.58 11.38 -11.96
N ASN A 155 -3.39 10.80 -11.92
CA ASN A 155 -2.27 11.26 -12.74
C ASN A 155 -2.50 11.02 -14.24
N LEU A 156 -3.13 9.90 -14.62
CA LEU A 156 -3.49 9.63 -16.02
C LEU A 156 -4.48 10.67 -16.57
N ARG A 157 -5.47 11.06 -15.76
CA ARG A 157 -6.40 12.16 -16.10
C ARG A 157 -5.67 13.49 -16.28
N ALA A 158 -4.67 13.78 -15.43
CA ALA A 158 -3.86 14.99 -15.55
C ALA A 158 -3.07 15.03 -16.87
N ILE A 159 -2.51 13.90 -17.32
CA ILE A 159 -1.83 13.79 -18.63
C ILE A 159 -2.79 14.12 -19.77
N SER A 160 -4.00 13.53 -19.74
CA SER A 160 -5.01 13.75 -20.78
C SER A 160 -5.46 15.21 -20.86
N VAL A 161 -5.61 15.89 -19.72
CA VAL A 161 -5.92 17.33 -19.68
C VAL A 161 -4.74 18.15 -20.22
N HIS A 162 -3.52 17.86 -19.79
CA HIS A 162 -2.32 18.58 -20.24
C HIS A 162 -2.13 18.52 -21.76
N ARG A 163 -2.35 17.35 -22.38
CA ARG A 163 -2.31 17.19 -23.85
C ARG A 163 -3.34 18.06 -24.58
N LYS A 164 -4.57 18.15 -24.05
CA LYS A 164 -5.64 18.98 -24.64
C LYS A 164 -5.30 20.47 -24.61
N THR A 165 -4.69 20.94 -23.51
CA THR A 165 -4.27 22.34 -23.37
C THR A 165 -3.15 22.71 -24.35
N GLN A 166 -2.24 21.78 -24.67
CA GLN A 166 -1.18 22.04 -25.66
C GLN A 166 -1.72 22.10 -27.10
N HIS A 167 -2.71 21.28 -27.44
CA HIS A 167 -3.33 21.29 -28.78
C HIS A 167 -4.20 22.53 -29.05
N THR A 168 -4.78 23.15 -28.02
CA THR A 168 -5.59 24.38 -28.16
C THR A 168 -4.77 25.66 -28.23
N SER A 169 -3.44 25.58 -28.08
CA SER A 169 -2.51 26.71 -28.18
C SER A 169 -1.78 26.81 -29.51
N LYS A 170 -2.04 25.89 -30.45
CA LYS A 170 -1.56 25.92 -31.83
C LYS A 170 -2.70 26.35 -32.75
#